data_AF-X1IPJ6-F1
#
_entry.id   AF-X1IPJ6-F1
#
_cell.length_a   1.000
_cell.length_b   1.000
_cell.length_c   1.000
_cell.angle_alpha   90.00
_cell.angle_beta   90.00
_cell.angle_gamma   90.00
#
_symmetry.space_group_name_H-M   'P 1'
#
loop_
_entity.id
_entity.type
_entity.pdbx_description
1 polymer ?
#
loop_
_entity_poly.entity_id
_entity_poly.type
_entity_poly.pdbx_seq_one_letter_code
_entity_poly.pdbx_strand_id
1 'polypeptide(L)'
;MIWKFGVTFEKIPILYLIITQIVLLEGLLLTEFGLKREYLLKNILLGCFIALITISIMTVINLVIPIAVEGSGVLSNIELFEMSQFITFPWQLIAVGISEELFFRGYFFTKFRKAGKSFWHSAIVSSAVFMIFHIPWLISIECTVNLDLPYLIWRVVNTFPLGLICCVLYEKTNSLTAPIVYHGFSNSLSTFLLINIGPNYVIELLIGIISFFVLFGIMF
;
A
#
# COMPACT_ATOMS: atom_id res chain seq x y z
N MET A 1 2.85 23.40 -8.04
CA MET A 1 3.04 23.87 -6.65
C MET A 1 3.46 22.66 -5.82
N ILE A 2 4.77 22.40 -5.75
CA ILE A 2 5.33 21.39 -4.85
C ILE A 2 5.12 21.97 -3.44
N TRP A 3 4.28 21.35 -2.62
CA TRP A 3 4.33 21.66 -1.20
C TRP A 3 5.75 21.38 -0.73
N LYS A 4 6.28 22.25 0.13
CA LYS A 4 7.67 22.33 0.63
C LYS A 4 8.23 21.02 1.25
N PHE A 5 7.50 19.91 1.14
CA PHE A 5 7.75 18.58 1.66
C PHE A 5 7.94 17.52 0.56
N GLY A 6 7.99 17.88 -0.73
CA GLY A 6 8.25 16.91 -1.81
C GLY A 6 7.11 15.93 -2.08
N VAL A 7 5.91 16.18 -1.54
CA VAL A 7 4.74 15.33 -1.75
C VAL A 7 4.12 15.67 -3.09
N THR A 8 3.94 14.67 -3.95
CA THR A 8 3.29 14.83 -5.26
C THR A 8 1.84 15.32 -5.09
N PHE A 9 1.21 15.80 -6.16
CA PHE A 9 -0.21 16.16 -6.16
C PHE A 9 -1.01 14.89 -5.83
N GLU A 10 -1.19 14.63 -4.54
CA GLU A 10 -1.85 13.41 -4.10
C GLU A 10 -3.30 13.50 -4.54
N LYS A 11 -3.74 12.47 -5.24
CA LYS A 11 -5.12 12.25 -5.71
C LYS A 11 -6.17 12.23 -4.58
N ILE A 12 -5.76 12.48 -3.34
CA ILE A 12 -6.57 12.42 -2.12
C ILE A 12 -7.78 13.37 -2.17
N PRO A 13 -7.67 14.67 -2.51
CA PRO A 13 -8.85 15.52 -2.57
C PRO A 13 -9.88 14.99 -3.58
N ILE A 14 -9.41 14.45 -4.72
CA ILE A 14 -10.28 13.83 -5.73
C ILE A 14 -10.93 12.57 -5.17
N LEU A 15 -10.20 11.70 -4.47
CA LEU A 15 -10.76 10.51 -3.83
C LEU A 15 -11.81 10.85 -2.78
N TYR A 16 -11.55 11.84 -1.92
CA TYR A 16 -12.54 12.30 -0.95
C TYR A 16 -13.79 12.89 -1.63
N LEU A 17 -13.63 13.65 -2.71
CA LEU A 17 -14.74 14.16 -3.50
C LEU A 17 -15.56 13.03 -4.15
N ILE A 18 -14.88 12.04 -4.76
CA ILE A 18 -15.54 10.89 -5.37
C ILE A 18 -16.29 10.07 -4.32
N ILE A 19 -15.67 9.76 -3.18
CA ILE A 19 -16.32 9.02 -2.09
C ILE A 19 -17.52 9.80 -1.56
N THR A 20 -17.38 11.11 -1.34
CA THR A 20 -18.48 11.96 -0.88
C THR A 20 -19.62 11.95 -1.89
N GLN A 21 -19.33 12.06 -3.18
CA GLN A 21 -20.34 11.99 -4.24
C GLN A 21 -21.04 10.63 -4.26
N ILE A 22 -20.31 9.52 -4.10
CA ILE A 22 -20.88 8.17 -4.02
C ILE A 22 -21.81 8.06 -2.81
N VAL A 23 -21.37 8.53 -1.64
CA VAL A 23 -22.18 8.53 -0.40
C VAL A 23 -23.45 9.35 -0.60
N LEU A 24 -23.37 10.53 -1.23
CA LEU A 24 -24.50 11.41 -1.46
C LEU A 24 -25.49 10.86 -2.52
N LEU A 25 -24.98 10.26 -3.61
CA LEU A 25 -25.82 9.74 -4.69
C LEU A 25 -26.43 8.38 -4.39
N GLU A 26 -25.66 7.49 -3.78
CA GLU A 26 -26.12 6.13 -3.48
C GLU A 26 -26.78 6.03 -2.10
N GLY A 27 -26.69 7.07 -1.27
CA GLY A 27 -27.25 7.10 0.08
C GLY A 27 -26.59 6.09 1.04
N LEU A 28 -25.37 5.66 0.74
CA LEU A 28 -24.67 4.62 1.51
C LEU A 28 -24.02 5.20 2.77
N LEU A 29 -24.19 4.54 3.91
CA LEU A 29 -23.49 4.86 5.15
C LEU A 29 -22.05 4.36 5.11
N LEU A 30 -21.10 5.08 5.72
CA LEU A 30 -19.69 4.66 5.83
C LEU A 30 -19.52 3.25 6.45
N THR A 31 -20.44 2.86 7.32
CA THR A 31 -20.50 1.52 7.91
C THR A 31 -20.78 0.41 6.89
N GLU A 32 -21.50 0.73 5.80
CA GLU A 32 -21.78 -0.19 4.68
C GLU A 32 -20.56 -0.41 3.79
N PHE A 33 -19.59 0.51 3.82
CA PHE A 33 -18.26 0.36 3.22
C PHE A 33 -17.28 -0.38 4.15
N GLY A 34 -17.69 -0.73 5.37
CA GLY A 34 -16.86 -1.46 6.32
C GLY A 34 -16.09 -0.60 7.33
N LEU A 35 -16.32 0.72 7.43
CA LEU A 35 -15.85 1.50 8.58
C LEU A 35 -16.71 1.16 9.82
N LYS A 36 -16.36 0.08 10.50
CA LYS A 36 -17.06 -0.42 11.68
C LYS A 36 -16.23 -0.20 12.94
N ARG A 37 -16.90 0.12 14.06
CA ARG A 37 -16.29 0.21 15.39
C ARG A 37 -16.15 -1.14 16.07
N GLU A 38 -16.86 -2.15 15.59
CA GLU A 38 -16.79 -3.52 16.10
C GLU A 38 -15.39 -4.09 15.89
N TYR A 39 -14.84 -4.68 16.95
CA TYR A 39 -13.51 -5.28 16.94
C TYR A 39 -12.39 -4.31 16.52
N LEU A 40 -12.58 -2.99 16.70
CA LEU A 40 -11.64 -1.95 16.26
C LEU A 40 -10.20 -2.26 16.71
N LEU A 41 -10.00 -2.51 18.01
CA LEU A 41 -8.67 -2.84 18.55
C LEU A 41 -8.09 -4.10 17.92
N LYS A 42 -8.89 -5.16 17.75
CA LYS A 42 -8.45 -6.40 17.12
C LYS A 42 -8.02 -6.17 15.68
N ASN A 43 -8.75 -5.35 14.93
CA ASN A 43 -8.42 -5.01 13.55
C ASN A 43 -7.19 -4.10 13.44
N ILE A 44 -7.01 -3.17 14.38
CA ILE A 44 -5.77 -2.38 14.49
C ILE A 44 -4.59 -3.31 14.75
N LEU A 45 -4.69 -4.18 15.76
CA LEU A 45 -3.62 -5.13 16.10
C LEU A 45 -3.31 -6.07 14.95
N LEU A 46 -4.32 -6.56 14.22
CA LEU A 46 -4.12 -7.39 13.03
C LEU A 46 -3.39 -6.62 11.93
N GLY A 47 -3.81 -5.39 11.62
CA GLY A 47 -3.15 -4.55 10.62
C GLY A 47 -1.68 -4.28 10.97
N CYS A 48 -1.40 -3.94 12.23
CA CYS A 48 -0.03 -3.77 12.74
C CYS A 48 0.77 -5.07 12.65
N PHE A 49 0.21 -6.20 13.08
CA PHE A 49 0.89 -7.49 13.08
C PHE A 49 1.27 -7.93 11.66
N ILE A 50 0.34 -7.82 10.72
CA ILE A 50 0.60 -8.15 9.30
C ILE A 50 1.63 -7.19 8.71
N ALA A 51 1.55 -5.89 9.02
CA ALA A 51 2.58 -4.94 8.59
C ALA A 51 3.96 -5.33 9.10
N LEU A 52 4.10 -5.61 10.41
CA LEU A 52 5.37 -6.00 11.01
C LEU A 52 5.94 -7.28 10.37
N ILE A 53 5.10 -8.26 10.03
CA ILE A 53 5.54 -9.46 9.30
C ILE A 53 6.06 -9.07 7.91
N THR A 54 5.28 -8.31 7.12
CA THR A 54 5.68 -7.87 5.78
C THR A 54 7.02 -7.15 5.84
N ILE A 55 7.15 -6.20 6.76
CA ILE A 55 8.38 -5.42 6.96
C ILE A 55 9.54 -6.32 7.34
N SER A 56 9.35 -7.22 8.31
CA SER A 56 10.43 -8.12 8.75
C SER A 56 10.94 -8.98 7.59
N ILE A 57 10.03 -9.51 6.77
CA ILE A 57 10.37 -10.29 5.57
C ILE A 57 11.13 -9.39 4.58
N MET A 58 10.62 -8.20 4.28
CA MET A 58 11.28 -7.26 3.36
C MET A 58 12.68 -6.88 3.84
N THR A 59 12.83 -6.54 5.12
CA THR A 59 14.11 -6.21 5.75
C THR A 59 15.09 -7.37 5.68
N VAL A 60 14.67 -8.58 6.06
CA VAL A 60 15.54 -9.76 6.00
C VAL A 60 16.00 -10.00 4.58
N ILE A 61 15.11 -9.91 3.59
CA ILE A 61 15.49 -10.15 2.20
C ILE A 61 16.41 -9.04 1.68
N ASN A 62 16.12 -7.78 1.99
CA ASN A 62 16.95 -6.62 1.63
C ASN A 62 18.33 -6.64 2.32
N LEU A 63 18.51 -7.40 3.41
CA LEU A 63 19.83 -7.63 4.02
C LEU A 63 20.52 -8.86 3.43
N VAL A 64 19.82 -9.98 3.33
CA VAL A 64 20.41 -11.27 2.98
C VAL A 64 20.83 -11.33 1.51
N ILE A 65 19.99 -10.88 0.58
CA ILE A 65 20.30 -10.95 -0.85
C ILE A 65 21.57 -10.14 -1.17
N PRO A 66 21.68 -8.88 -0.75
CA PRO A 66 22.83 -8.06 -1.14
C PRO A 66 24.12 -8.53 -0.50
N ILE A 67 24.08 -8.97 0.76
CA ILE A 67 25.23 -9.61 1.42
C ILE A 67 25.64 -10.88 0.68
N ALA A 68 24.68 -11.66 0.17
CA ALA A 68 24.98 -12.89 -0.58
C ALA A 68 25.60 -12.60 -1.97
N VAL A 69 25.23 -11.50 -2.61
CA VAL A 69 25.71 -11.14 -3.97
C VAL A 69 27.02 -10.35 -3.93
N GLU A 70 27.14 -9.37 -3.04
CA GLU A 70 28.23 -8.38 -3.02
C GLU A 70 29.12 -8.50 -1.76
N GLY A 71 28.76 -9.36 -0.81
CA GLY A 71 29.48 -9.57 0.44
C GLY A 71 29.10 -8.58 1.55
N SER A 72 29.76 -8.70 2.71
CA SER A 72 29.45 -7.89 3.90
C SER A 72 29.82 -6.41 3.77
N GLY A 73 30.57 -6.01 2.74
CA GLY A 73 30.93 -4.61 2.49
C GLY A 73 29.72 -3.70 2.26
N VAL A 74 28.62 -4.25 1.76
CA VAL A 74 27.34 -3.55 1.53
C VAL A 74 26.72 -3.01 2.83
N LEU A 75 27.05 -3.59 3.98
CA LEU A 75 26.56 -3.11 5.28
C LEU A 75 26.99 -1.67 5.57
N SER A 76 28.07 -1.18 4.94
CA SER A 76 28.53 0.20 5.07
C SER A 76 27.63 1.22 4.35
N ASN A 77 26.75 0.77 3.44
CA ASN A 77 25.80 1.59 2.69
C ASN A 77 24.36 1.50 3.25
N ILE A 78 24.20 1.01 4.49
CA ILE A 78 22.90 1.00 5.15
C ILE A 78 22.59 2.43 5.57
N GLU A 79 21.59 3.02 4.91
CA GLU A 79 20.98 4.25 5.37
C GLU A 79 19.88 3.89 6.36
N LEU A 80 20.05 4.36 7.60
CA LEU A 80 19.04 4.21 8.63
C LEU A 80 17.95 5.26 8.44
N PHE A 81 16.71 4.81 8.65
CA PHE A 81 15.48 5.59 8.78
C PHE A 81 15.64 7.13 8.84
N GLU A 82 15.11 7.83 7.84
CA GLU A 82 14.94 9.28 7.93
C GLU A 82 13.76 9.63 8.86
N MET A 83 14.02 10.45 9.88
CA MET A 83 12.99 10.95 10.80
C MET A 83 11.83 11.68 10.11
N SER A 84 12.06 12.20 8.90
CA SER A 84 11.04 12.81 8.03
C SER A 84 9.86 11.88 7.76
N GLN A 85 10.12 10.57 7.67
CA GLN A 85 9.14 9.52 7.38
C GLN A 85 8.23 9.23 8.59
N PHE A 86 8.71 9.46 9.81
CA PHE A 86 7.86 9.36 11.00
C PHE A 86 6.79 10.45 11.03
N ILE A 87 7.16 11.65 10.56
CA ILE A 87 6.27 12.82 10.52
C ILE A 87 5.18 12.64 9.47
N THR A 88 5.47 11.93 8.37
CA THR A 88 4.48 11.63 7.31
C THR A 88 3.58 10.45 7.67
N PHE A 89 3.90 9.63 8.68
CA PHE A 89 3.09 8.46 9.05
C PHE A 89 1.61 8.78 9.36
N PRO A 90 1.27 9.80 10.18
CA PRO A 90 -0.14 10.14 10.41
C PRO A 90 -0.86 10.55 9.12
N TRP A 91 -0.17 11.23 8.21
CA TRP A 91 -0.72 11.59 6.90
C TRP A 91 -0.96 10.36 6.03
N GLN A 92 0.00 9.43 5.96
CA GLN A 92 -0.12 8.18 5.23
C GLN A 92 -1.25 7.29 5.79
N LEU A 93 -1.42 7.26 7.11
CA LEU A 93 -2.46 6.47 7.75
C LEU A 93 -3.86 7.08 7.59
N ILE A 94 -3.99 8.38 7.89
CA ILE A 94 -5.30 9.03 8.02
C ILE A 94 -5.76 9.61 6.68
N ALA A 95 -4.87 10.25 5.91
CA ALA A 95 -5.27 10.87 4.65
C ALA A 95 -5.25 9.85 3.52
N VAL A 96 -4.09 9.24 3.26
CA VAL A 96 -3.91 8.28 2.15
C VAL A 96 -4.69 7.00 2.43
N GLY A 97 -4.39 6.32 3.55
CA GLY A 97 -4.99 5.04 3.91
C GLY A 97 -6.51 5.09 3.92
N ILE A 98 -7.12 6.03 4.64
CA ILE A 98 -8.60 6.11 4.70
C ILE A 98 -9.20 6.36 3.32
N SER A 99 -8.69 7.34 2.55
CA SER A 99 -9.27 7.70 1.26
C SER A 99 -9.13 6.58 0.22
N GLU A 100 -7.97 5.93 0.15
CA GLU A 100 -7.75 4.85 -0.81
C GLU A 100 -8.53 3.60 -0.40
N GLU A 101 -8.46 3.16 0.86
CA GLU A 101 -9.17 1.97 1.31
C GLU A 101 -10.69 2.10 1.17
N LEU A 102 -11.26 3.28 1.47
CA LEU A 102 -12.70 3.53 1.30
C LEU A 102 -13.12 3.34 -0.17
N PHE A 103 -12.35 3.87 -1.11
CA PHE A 103 -12.69 3.77 -2.52
C PHE A 103 -12.47 2.34 -3.05
N PHE A 104 -11.29 1.76 -2.84
CA PHE A 104 -10.93 0.49 -3.50
C PHE A 104 -11.52 -0.74 -2.80
N ARG A 105 -11.58 -0.76 -1.47
CA ARG A 105 -12.01 -1.93 -0.68
C ARG A 105 -13.45 -1.72 -0.25
N GLY A 106 -13.72 -0.55 0.33
CA GLY A 106 -15.04 -0.20 0.81
C GLY A 106 -16.07 -0.18 -0.31
N TYR A 107 -15.80 0.54 -1.40
CA TYR A 107 -16.75 0.68 -2.50
C TYR A 107 -16.52 -0.35 -3.60
N PHE A 108 -15.39 -0.24 -4.31
CA PHE A 108 -15.18 -0.94 -5.57
C PHE A 108 -15.15 -2.46 -5.42
N PHE A 109 -14.32 -2.97 -4.50
CA PHE A 109 -14.27 -4.41 -4.18
C PHE A 109 -15.61 -4.92 -3.65
N THR A 110 -16.22 -4.23 -2.68
CA THR A 110 -17.53 -4.62 -2.12
C THR A 110 -18.63 -4.68 -3.17
N LYS A 111 -18.65 -3.77 -4.15
CA LYS A 111 -19.62 -3.79 -5.26
C LYS A 111 -19.47 -5.06 -6.10
N PHE A 112 -18.26 -5.47 -6.45
CA PHE A 112 -18.05 -6.74 -7.16
C PHE A 112 -18.50 -7.94 -6.34
N ARG A 113 -18.19 -7.97 -5.04
CA ARG A 113 -18.63 -9.04 -4.13
C ARG A 113 -20.15 -9.09 -4.02
N LYS A 114 -20.83 -7.95 -3.86
CA LYS A 114 -22.30 -7.84 -3.84
C LYS A 114 -22.95 -8.21 -5.18
N ALA A 115 -22.25 -8.00 -6.29
CA ALA A 115 -22.68 -8.45 -7.62
C ALA A 115 -22.46 -9.96 -7.88
N GLY A 116 -22.08 -10.73 -6.86
CA GLY A 116 -21.91 -12.18 -6.95
C GLY A 116 -20.59 -12.64 -7.60
N LYS A 117 -19.63 -11.74 -7.82
CA LYS A 117 -18.31 -12.13 -8.34
C LYS A 117 -17.49 -12.84 -7.27
N SER A 118 -16.64 -13.79 -7.67
CA SER A 118 -15.75 -14.50 -6.75
C SER A 118 -14.77 -13.56 -6.05
N PHE A 119 -14.21 -14.01 -4.93
CA PHE A 119 -13.16 -13.28 -4.21
C PHE A 119 -12.01 -12.91 -5.15
N TRP A 120 -11.46 -13.88 -5.87
CA TRP A 120 -10.31 -13.66 -6.76
C TRP A 120 -10.59 -12.68 -7.88
N HIS A 121 -11.75 -12.76 -8.52
CA HIS A 121 -12.13 -11.80 -9.55
C HIS A 121 -12.18 -10.38 -8.97
N SER A 122 -12.83 -10.22 -7.81
CA SER A 122 -12.96 -8.92 -7.14
C SER A 122 -11.62 -8.38 -6.66
N ALA A 123 -10.76 -9.23 -6.10
CA ALA A 123 -9.45 -8.87 -5.55
C ALA A 123 -8.47 -8.47 -6.66
N ILE A 124 -8.38 -9.25 -7.74
CA ILE A 124 -7.49 -8.97 -8.87
C ILE A 124 -7.92 -7.67 -9.56
N VAL A 125 -9.22 -7.50 -9.84
CA VAL A 125 -9.73 -6.31 -10.51
C VAL A 125 -9.55 -5.07 -9.62
N SER A 126 -9.89 -5.13 -8.33
CA SER A 126 -9.69 -4.00 -7.41
C SER A 126 -8.22 -3.63 -7.27
N SER A 127 -7.33 -4.62 -7.15
CA SER A 127 -5.88 -4.39 -7.02
C SER A 127 -5.25 -3.86 -8.32
N ALA A 128 -5.75 -4.30 -9.49
CA ALA A 128 -5.29 -3.79 -10.78
C ALA A 128 -5.71 -2.32 -10.99
N VAL A 129 -6.94 -1.96 -10.61
CA VAL A 129 -7.40 -0.57 -10.68
C VAL A 129 -6.65 0.30 -9.66
N PHE A 130 -6.40 -0.23 -8.46
CA PHE A 130 -5.52 0.42 -7.47
C PHE A 130 -4.14 0.71 -8.06
N MET A 131 -3.51 -0.29 -8.70
CA MET A 131 -2.23 -0.14 -9.39
C MET A 131 -2.28 0.94 -10.48
N ILE A 132 -3.27 0.91 -11.38
CA ILE A 132 -3.43 1.92 -12.44
C ILE A 132 -3.61 3.33 -11.86
N PHE A 133 -4.28 3.45 -10.71
CA PHE A 133 -4.48 4.73 -10.02
C PHE A 133 -3.18 5.36 -9.49
N HIS A 134 -2.05 4.63 -9.57
CA HIS A 134 -0.71 5.13 -9.24
C HIS A 134 0.09 5.58 -10.46
N ILE A 135 -0.42 5.41 -11.70
CA ILE A 135 0.23 5.91 -12.92
C ILE A 135 0.54 7.41 -12.88
N PRO A 136 -0.26 8.30 -12.26
CA PRO A 136 0.14 9.70 -12.14
C PRO A 136 1.47 9.93 -11.41
N TRP A 137 1.95 8.96 -10.60
CA TRP A 137 3.30 9.01 -10.03
C TRP A 137 4.40 8.95 -11.10
N LEU A 138 4.12 8.43 -12.31
CA LEU A 138 5.04 8.43 -13.43
C LEU A 138 5.26 9.84 -14.03
N ILE A 139 4.45 10.83 -13.65
CA ILE A 139 4.51 12.20 -14.17
C ILE A 139 5.19 13.09 -13.13
N SER A 140 6.41 13.57 -13.42
CA SER A 140 7.09 14.55 -12.56
C SER A 140 6.33 15.88 -12.60
N ILE A 141 6.22 16.56 -11.44
CA ILE A 141 5.55 17.88 -11.34
C ILE A 141 6.22 18.94 -12.23
N GLU A 142 7.51 18.75 -12.53
CA GLU A 142 8.28 19.67 -13.36
C GLU A 142 8.12 19.39 -14.85
N CYS A 143 7.41 18.32 -15.24
CA CYS A 143 7.35 17.83 -16.63
C CYS A 143 8.74 17.69 -17.27
N THR A 144 9.78 17.49 -16.46
CA THR A 144 11.17 17.32 -16.90
C THR A 144 11.47 15.85 -17.13
N VAL A 145 12.22 15.56 -18.20
CA VAL A 145 12.46 14.22 -18.76
C VAL A 145 13.73 13.59 -18.18
N ASN A 146 13.92 13.64 -16.86
CA ASN A 146 14.83 12.71 -16.17
C ASN A 146 13.98 11.61 -15.54
N LEU A 147 13.24 10.90 -16.39
CA LEU A 147 12.37 9.81 -16.01
C LEU A 147 13.19 8.52 -16.00
N ASP A 148 13.56 8.04 -14.81
CA ASP A 148 13.89 6.61 -14.65
C ASP A 148 12.58 5.83 -14.81
N LEU A 149 12.21 5.60 -16.07
CA LEU A 149 10.98 4.92 -16.44
C LEU A 149 10.90 3.50 -15.85
N PRO A 150 12.00 2.71 -15.83
CA PRO A 150 12.04 1.45 -15.07
C PRO A 150 11.67 1.59 -13.59
N TYR A 151 12.25 2.56 -12.87
CA TYR A 151 11.91 2.82 -11.47
C TYR A 151 10.44 3.15 -11.28
N LEU A 152 9.92 4.02 -12.14
CA LEU A 152 8.55 4.52 -12.02
C LEU A 152 7.53 3.41 -12.33
N ILE A 153 7.76 2.62 -13.39
CA ILE A 153 6.94 1.43 -13.69
C ILE A 153 6.97 0.46 -12.53
N TRP A 154 8.16 0.19 -12.00
CA TRP A 154 8.34 -0.69 -10.83
C TRP A 154 7.55 -0.19 -9.63
N ARG A 155 7.61 1.11 -9.29
CA ARG A 155 6.85 1.69 -8.18
C ARG A 155 5.35 1.46 -8.34
N VAL A 156 4.82 1.63 -9.55
CA VAL A 156 3.41 1.38 -9.84
C VAL A 156 3.07 -0.09 -9.67
N VAL A 157 3.82 -0.99 -10.31
CA VAL A 157 3.56 -2.44 -10.27
C VAL A 157 3.60 -3.00 -8.84
N ASN A 158 4.49 -2.49 -7.98
CA ASN A 158 4.59 -2.94 -6.58
C ASN A 158 3.39 -2.57 -5.70
N THR A 159 2.51 -1.68 -6.16
CA THR A 159 1.26 -1.41 -5.43
C THR A 159 0.22 -2.53 -5.59
N PHE A 160 0.38 -3.41 -6.59
CA PHE A 160 -0.58 -4.49 -6.84
C PHE A 160 -0.62 -5.53 -5.70
N PRO A 161 0.51 -6.09 -5.21
CA PRO A 161 0.51 -6.98 -4.04
C PRO A 161 -0.09 -6.32 -2.79
N LEU A 162 0.18 -5.03 -2.56
CA LEU A 162 -0.41 -4.27 -1.45
C LEU A 162 -1.95 -4.27 -1.54
N GLY A 163 -2.49 -4.00 -2.72
CA GLY A 163 -3.93 -4.06 -3.00
C GLY A 163 -4.53 -5.44 -2.68
N LEU A 164 -3.85 -6.52 -3.08
CA LEU A 164 -4.31 -7.88 -2.81
C LEU A 164 -4.36 -8.20 -1.31
N ILE A 165 -3.31 -7.84 -0.55
CA ILE A 165 -3.26 -8.05 0.90
C ILE A 165 -4.40 -7.29 1.58
N CYS A 166 -4.65 -6.05 1.17
CA CYS A 166 -5.76 -5.26 1.70
C CYS A 166 -7.12 -5.88 1.37
N CYS A 167 -7.31 -6.46 0.19
CA CYS A 167 -8.52 -7.22 -0.14
C CYS A 167 -8.69 -8.46 0.76
N VAL A 168 -7.62 -9.21 1.05
CA VAL A 168 -7.69 -10.35 1.98
C VAL A 168 -8.04 -9.88 3.39
N LEU A 169 -7.37 -8.84 3.91
CA LEU A 169 -7.65 -8.26 5.22
C LEU A 169 -9.11 -7.81 5.33
N TYR A 170 -9.60 -7.12 4.31
CA TYR A 170 -10.99 -6.65 4.26
C TYR A 170 -11.99 -7.82 4.22
N GLU A 171 -11.77 -8.82 3.38
CA GLU A 171 -12.67 -9.99 3.27
C GLU A 171 -12.74 -10.76 4.59
N LYS A 172 -11.61 -10.93 5.31
CA LYS A 172 -11.59 -11.67 6.58
C LYS A 172 -12.18 -10.91 7.76
N THR A 173 -12.04 -9.59 7.77
CA THR A 173 -12.46 -8.77 8.91
C THR A 173 -13.82 -8.11 8.69
N ASN A 174 -14.27 -8.02 7.44
CA ASN A 174 -15.40 -7.20 7.02
C ASN A 174 -15.32 -5.77 7.59
N SER A 175 -14.09 -5.26 7.68
CA SER A 175 -13.72 -3.98 8.28
C SER A 175 -12.57 -3.33 7.49
N LEU A 176 -12.67 -2.02 7.27
CA LEU A 176 -11.60 -1.23 6.66
C LEU A 176 -10.46 -0.90 7.63
N THR A 177 -10.65 -1.09 8.94
CA THR A 177 -9.62 -0.72 9.93
C THR A 177 -8.32 -1.48 9.71
N ALA A 178 -8.39 -2.81 9.55
CA ALA A 178 -7.19 -3.63 9.35
C ALA A 178 -6.41 -3.25 8.08
N PRO A 179 -7.04 -3.13 6.89
CA PRO A 179 -6.33 -2.72 5.69
C PRO A 179 -5.85 -1.25 5.75
N ILE A 180 -6.60 -0.31 6.37
CA ILE A 180 -6.13 1.09 6.55
C ILE A 180 -4.84 1.13 7.36
N VAL A 181 -4.81 0.41 8.49
CA VAL A 181 -3.63 0.35 9.36
C VAL A 181 -2.47 -0.29 8.61
N TYR A 182 -2.69 -1.47 8.01
CA TYR A 182 -1.67 -2.15 7.24
C TYR A 182 -1.08 -1.28 6.11
N HIS A 183 -1.94 -0.59 5.36
CA HIS A 183 -1.53 0.30 4.27
C HIS A 183 -0.72 1.50 4.79
N GLY A 184 -1.21 2.21 5.81
CA GLY A 184 -0.49 3.35 6.39
C GLY A 184 0.90 2.99 6.91
N PHE A 185 1.03 1.83 7.57
CA PHE A 185 2.32 1.28 7.95
C PHE A 185 3.18 0.95 6.73
N SER A 186 2.64 0.22 5.75
CA SER A 186 3.40 -0.17 4.54
C SER A 186 3.95 1.04 3.78
N ASN A 187 3.18 2.14 3.67
CA ASN A 187 3.63 3.36 3.02
C ASN A 187 4.76 4.05 3.78
N SER A 188 4.70 4.06 5.11
CA SER A 188 5.65 4.81 5.95
C SER A 188 6.89 4.01 6.31
N LEU A 189 6.82 2.67 6.25
CA LEU A 189 7.90 1.77 6.65
C LEU A 189 8.66 1.15 5.48
N SER A 190 8.23 1.36 4.24
CA SER A 190 9.02 1.00 3.05
C SER A 190 10.40 1.68 3.00
N THR A 191 10.67 2.61 3.90
CA THR A 191 11.90 3.41 4.03
C THR A 191 12.73 3.08 5.28
N PHE A 192 12.34 2.11 6.11
CA PHE A 192 12.94 1.90 7.44
C PHE A 192 14.40 1.39 7.42
N LEU A 193 14.71 0.51 6.46
CA LEU A 193 16.04 -0.05 6.24
C LEU A 193 16.23 -0.17 4.73
N LEU A 194 16.75 0.91 4.13
CA LEU A 194 17.10 0.92 2.72
C LEU A 194 18.61 0.72 2.65
N ILE A 195 19.00 -0.46 2.20
CA ILE A 195 20.39 -0.66 1.82
C ILE A 195 20.50 -0.07 0.42
N ASN A 196 21.35 0.93 0.25
CA ASN A 196 21.54 1.60 -1.02
C ASN A 196 22.43 0.74 -1.92
N ILE A 197 21.90 -0.42 -2.32
CA ILE A 197 22.42 -1.18 -3.45
C ILE A 197 21.62 -0.68 -4.63
N GLY A 198 22.29 -0.31 -5.71
CA GLY A 198 21.63 0.25 -6.89
C GLY A 198 20.36 -0.50 -7.28
N PRO A 199 19.36 0.19 -7.84
CA PRO A 199 18.01 -0.32 -7.93
C PRO A 199 17.92 -1.71 -8.56
N ASN A 200 17.41 -2.70 -7.81
CA ASN A 200 17.19 -4.05 -8.30
C ASN A 200 15.70 -4.36 -8.34
N TYR A 201 14.99 -3.64 -9.22
CA TYR A 201 13.54 -3.61 -9.36
C TYR A 201 12.88 -5.01 -9.40
N VAL A 202 13.53 -5.98 -10.04
CA VAL A 202 13.01 -7.36 -10.16
C VAL A 202 12.97 -8.06 -8.80
N ILE A 203 13.99 -7.88 -7.98
CA ILE A 203 14.09 -8.53 -6.67
C ILE A 203 13.02 -7.99 -5.73
N GLU A 204 12.84 -6.67 -5.69
CA GLU A 204 11.81 -6.06 -4.83
C GLU A 204 10.38 -6.45 -5.23
N LEU A 205 10.10 -6.58 -6.53
CA LEU A 205 8.80 -7.10 -7.00
C LEU A 205 8.58 -8.56 -6.58
N LEU A 206 9.60 -9.40 -6.73
CA LEU A 206 9.55 -10.79 -6.28
C LEU A 206 9.32 -10.86 -4.75
N ILE A 207 9.94 -9.97 -3.98
CA ILE A 207 9.70 -9.85 -2.53
C ILE A 207 8.24 -9.50 -2.24
N GLY A 208 7.66 -8.53 -2.94
CA GLY A 208 6.26 -8.16 -2.77
C GLY A 208 5.32 -9.34 -3.05
N ILE A 209 5.62 -10.11 -4.10
CA ILE A 209 4.86 -11.32 -4.47
C ILE A 209 5.04 -12.43 -3.43
N ILE A 210 6.27 -12.71 -3.00
CA ILE A 210 6.56 -13.74 -1.98
C ILE A 210 5.89 -13.37 -0.65
N SER A 211 5.99 -12.11 -0.23
CA SER A 211 5.36 -11.60 0.99
C SER A 211 3.84 -11.78 0.91
N PHE A 212 3.23 -11.48 -0.24
CA PHE A 212 1.81 -11.76 -0.46
C PHE A 212 1.48 -13.25 -0.26
N PHE A 213 2.24 -14.18 -0.86
CA PHE A 213 1.97 -15.61 -0.72
C PHE A 213 2.21 -16.16 0.69
N VAL A 214 3.25 -15.68 1.39
CA VAL A 214 3.52 -16.03 2.78
C VAL A 214 2.37 -15.57 3.68
N LEU A 215 1.94 -14.32 3.53
CA LEU A 215 0.80 -13.79 4.27
C LEU A 215 -0.50 -14.49 3.91
N PHE A 216 -0.70 -14.81 2.63
CA PHE A 216 -1.86 -15.56 2.18
C PHE A 216 -1.93 -16.93 2.87
N GLY A 217 -0.82 -17.67 2.94
CA GLY A 217 -0.74 -18.95 3.64
C GLY A 217 -0.78 -18.86 5.17
N ILE A 218 -0.44 -17.72 5.78
CA ILE A 218 -0.67 -17.48 7.21
C ILE A 218 -2.16 -17.19 7.47
N MET A 219 -2.80 -16.51 6.53
CA MET A 219 -4.17 -16.08 6.70
C MET A 219 -5.16 -17.21 6.42
N PHE A 220 -4.94 -18.08 5.43
CA PHE A 220 -5.81 -19.21 5.03
C PHE A 220 -5.21 -20.56 5.39
#